data_AF-A0A9P6ISG9-F1
#
_entry.id   AF-A0A9P6ISG9-F1
#
_cell.length_a   1.000
_cell.length_b   1.000
_cell.length_c   1.000
_cell.angle_alpha   90.00
_cell.angle_beta   90.00
_cell.angle_gamma   90.00
#
_symmetry.space_group_name_H-M   'P 1'
#
loop_
_entity.id
_entity.type
_entity.pdbx_description
1 polymer ?
#
loop_
_entity_poly.entity_id
_entity_poly.type
_entity_poly.pdbx_seq_one_letter_code
_entity_poly.pdbx_strand_id
1 'polypeptide(L)'
;MNTSRNVHKPLLFEIAWEVANKVGGIYTVLKSKAPVTCHEYGERYTMIGPLSYKTAPLEVETLEPDTPELRLTLESMKERGVKFLYGRWLIEGAPKVLLFDTGSVYHKLDEWKGDLWNVAGIPSPPNDHETNEAILFGYLVAWFLGE
;
A
#
# COMPACT_ATOMS: atom_id res chain seq x y z
N MET A 1 -25.23 13.09 0.84
CA MET A 1 -24.95 11.65 0.70
C MET A 1 -25.09 11.03 2.09
N ASN A 2 -25.76 9.88 2.20
CA ASN A 2 -25.96 9.22 3.49
C ASN A 2 -24.60 8.67 3.97
N THR A 3 -23.98 9.35 4.94
CA THR A 3 -22.61 9.09 5.44
C THR A 3 -22.53 7.95 6.46
N SER A 4 -23.58 7.12 6.55
CA SER A 4 -23.61 6.01 7.50
C SER A 4 -22.63 4.92 7.07
N ARG A 5 -21.51 4.80 7.80
CA ARG A 5 -20.52 3.74 7.60
C ARG A 5 -21.15 2.37 7.93
N ASN A 6 -21.01 1.41 7.02
CA ASN A 6 -21.52 0.04 7.21
C ASN A 6 -20.45 -0.83 7.89
N VAL A 7 -20.71 -1.23 9.13
CA VAL A 7 -19.79 -2.07 9.92
C VAL A 7 -19.86 -3.56 9.58
N HIS A 8 -20.90 -4.02 8.88
CA HIS A 8 -21.09 -5.44 8.54
C HIS A 8 -20.38 -5.85 7.25
N LYS A 9 -19.97 -4.88 6.43
CA LYS A 9 -19.28 -5.14 5.18
C LYS A 9 -18.05 -4.22 4.99
N PRO A 10 -17.10 -4.21 5.95
CA PRO A 10 -15.98 -3.27 5.94
C PRO A 10 -14.99 -3.54 4.80
N LEU A 11 -14.25 -2.53 4.38
CA LEU A 11 -13.04 -2.73 3.58
C LEU A 11 -11.92 -3.27 4.47
N LEU A 12 -11.02 -4.08 3.90
CA LEU A 12 -9.82 -4.56 4.57
C LEU A 12 -8.60 -4.21 3.75
N PHE A 13 -7.75 -3.35 4.31
CA PHE A 13 -6.41 -3.07 3.80
C PHE A 13 -5.38 -3.76 4.69
N GLU A 14 -4.56 -4.64 4.12
CA GLU A 14 -3.46 -5.29 4.83
C GLU A 14 -2.12 -4.81 4.30
N ILE A 15 -1.35 -4.13 5.16
CA ILE A 15 -0.17 -3.37 4.76
C ILE A 15 1.08 -4.08 5.25
N ALA A 16 2.02 -4.37 4.35
CA ALA A 16 3.31 -4.93 4.71
C ALA A 16 4.36 -4.65 3.64
N TRP A 17 5.63 -4.63 4.07
CA TRP A 17 6.78 -4.47 3.19
C TRP A 17 6.94 -5.61 2.16
N GLU A 18 6.46 -6.81 2.52
CA GLU A 18 6.66 -8.03 1.74
C GLU A 18 5.50 -8.38 0.79
N VAL A 19 4.52 -7.49 0.59
CA VAL A 19 3.45 -7.69 -0.40
C VAL A 19 4.06 -7.68 -1.80
N ALA A 20 3.91 -8.78 -2.56
CA ALA A 20 4.49 -8.97 -3.90
C ALA A 20 6.02 -8.72 -3.99
N ASN A 21 6.72 -8.83 -2.87
CA ASN A 21 8.17 -8.65 -2.78
C ASN A 21 8.75 -9.54 -1.68
N LYS A 22 9.33 -10.68 -2.08
CA LYS A 22 9.89 -11.63 -1.10
C LYS A 22 11.19 -11.11 -0.51
N VAL A 23 11.14 -10.69 0.75
CA VAL A 23 12.31 -10.30 1.55
C VAL A 23 12.61 -11.34 2.64
N GLY A 24 11.57 -11.87 3.29
CA GLY A 24 11.68 -12.75 4.44
C GLY A 24 10.49 -13.68 4.61
N GLY A 25 10.13 -13.92 5.88
CA GLY A 25 9.08 -14.87 6.25
C GLY A 25 7.66 -14.31 6.07
N ILE A 26 7.47 -12.98 6.15
CA ILE A 26 6.14 -12.37 6.11
C ILE A 26 5.50 -12.59 4.74
N TYR A 27 6.28 -12.59 3.65
CA TYR A 27 5.81 -12.97 2.31
C TYR A 27 5.05 -14.31 2.33
N THR A 28 5.60 -15.30 3.04
CA THR A 28 5.01 -16.65 3.13
C THR A 28 3.73 -16.63 3.96
N VAL A 29 3.69 -15.82 5.02
CA VAL A 29 2.49 -15.64 5.85
C VAL A 29 1.39 -14.99 5.04
N LEU A 30 1.67 -13.87 4.36
CA LEU A 30 0.71 -13.17 3.51
C LEU A 30 0.16 -14.10 2.41
N LYS A 31 1.07 -14.79 1.70
CA LYS A 31 0.70 -15.69 0.61
C LYS A 31 -0.16 -16.86 1.06
N SER A 32 0.20 -17.51 2.18
CA SER A 32 -0.58 -18.66 2.69
C SER A 32 -1.90 -18.27 3.33
N LYS A 33 -2.03 -17.04 3.85
CA LYS A 33 -3.27 -16.49 4.42
C LYS A 33 -4.21 -15.87 3.36
N ALA A 34 -3.69 -15.51 2.18
CA ALA A 34 -4.49 -14.85 1.15
C ALA A 34 -5.76 -15.62 0.76
N PRO A 35 -5.75 -16.96 0.52
CA PRO A 35 -6.95 -17.68 0.08
C PRO A 35 -8.12 -17.57 1.06
N VAL A 36 -7.86 -17.78 2.36
CA VAL A 36 -8.90 -17.69 3.40
C VAL A 36 -9.38 -16.25 3.60
N THR A 37 -8.49 -15.26 3.45
CA THR A 37 -8.86 -13.85 3.57
C THR A 37 -9.72 -13.40 2.38
N CYS A 38 -9.37 -13.82 1.17
CA CYS A 38 -10.16 -13.59 -0.04
C CYS A 38 -11.52 -14.28 0.03
N HIS A 39 -11.61 -15.48 0.60
CA HIS A 39 -12.90 -16.15 0.81
C HIS A 39 -13.85 -15.32 1.69
N GLU A 40 -13.33 -14.71 2.76
CA GLU A 40 -14.13 -13.91 3.71
C GLU A 40 -14.46 -12.51 3.17
N TYR A 41 -13.47 -11.82 2.59
CA TYR A 41 -13.62 -10.41 2.21
C TYR A 41 -13.94 -10.20 0.73
N GLY A 42 -13.59 -11.14 -0.14
CA GLY A 42 -13.71 -11.02 -1.59
C GLY A 42 -13.01 -9.76 -2.11
N GLU A 43 -13.70 -9.02 -2.96
CA GLU A 43 -13.22 -7.79 -3.59
C GLU A 43 -12.98 -6.61 -2.63
N ARG A 44 -13.34 -6.75 -1.35
CA ARG A 44 -13.10 -5.75 -0.29
C ARG A 44 -11.71 -5.85 0.34
N TYR A 45 -10.94 -6.88 -0.02
CA TYR A 45 -9.60 -7.09 0.49
C TYR A 45 -8.57 -6.57 -0.51
N THR A 46 -7.68 -5.72 -0.03
CA THR A 46 -6.55 -5.19 -0.81
C THR A 46 -5.31 -5.19 0.06
N MET A 47 -4.23 -5.80 -0.42
CA MET A 47 -2.93 -5.68 0.25
C MET A 47 -2.20 -4.44 -0.26
N ILE A 48 -1.44 -3.77 0.61
CA ILE A 48 -0.66 -2.58 0.25
C ILE A 48 0.81 -2.82 0.57
N GLY A 49 1.69 -2.52 -0.40
CA GLY A 49 3.13 -2.71 -0.26
C GLY A 49 3.95 -1.65 -1.03
N PRO A 50 5.28 -1.64 -0.85
CA PRO A 50 6.17 -0.89 -1.71
C PRO A 50 6.30 -1.56 -3.09
N LEU A 51 6.38 -0.75 -4.15
CA LEU A 51 6.57 -1.20 -5.51
C LEU A 51 8.03 -1.62 -5.75
N SER A 52 8.25 -2.92 -5.88
CA SER A 52 9.51 -3.46 -6.39
C SER A 52 9.44 -3.63 -7.90
N TYR A 53 10.13 -2.77 -8.65
CA TYR A 53 10.24 -2.86 -10.11
C TYR A 53 10.86 -4.18 -10.60
N LYS A 54 11.55 -4.91 -9.73
CA LYS A 54 12.16 -6.21 -10.05
C LYS A 54 11.16 -7.35 -9.97
N THR A 55 10.25 -7.34 -9.00
CA THR A 55 9.34 -8.47 -8.71
C THR A 55 7.92 -8.22 -9.21
N ALA A 56 7.42 -6.98 -9.16
CA ALA A 56 6.04 -6.66 -9.51
C ALA A 56 5.64 -7.09 -10.94
N PRO A 57 6.47 -6.92 -11.99
CA PRO A 57 6.11 -7.39 -13.34
C PRO A 57 5.94 -8.91 -13.47
N LEU A 58 6.52 -9.69 -12.54
CA LEU A 58 6.44 -11.15 -12.52
C LEU A 58 5.32 -11.66 -11.62
N GLU A 59 5.00 -10.91 -10.57
CA GLU A 59 4.07 -11.34 -9.53
C GLU A 59 2.69 -10.70 -9.65
N VAL A 60 2.52 -9.61 -10.41
CA VAL A 60 1.27 -8.84 -10.42
C VAL A 60 0.70 -8.69 -11.82
N GLU A 61 -0.56 -9.08 -11.98
CA GLU A 61 -1.37 -8.72 -13.14
C GLU A 61 -1.97 -7.33 -12.91
N THR A 62 -1.63 -6.36 -13.77
CA THR A 62 -2.10 -4.98 -13.63
C THR A 62 -3.59 -4.88 -13.96
N LEU A 63 -4.33 -4.11 -13.16
CA LEU A 63 -5.75 -3.84 -13.34
C LEU A 63 -6.06 -2.35 -13.16
N GLU A 64 -7.22 -1.94 -13.63
CA GLU A 64 -7.79 -0.64 -13.27
C GLU A 64 -8.63 -0.75 -11.99
N PRO A 65 -8.69 0.32 -11.17
CA PRO A 65 -9.57 0.38 -10.01
C PRO A 65 -11.03 0.12 -10.39
N ASP A 66 -11.69 -0.76 -9.64
CA ASP A 66 -13.05 -1.23 -9.95
C ASP A 66 -14.13 -0.34 -9.33
N THR A 67 -13.83 0.35 -8.23
CA THR A 67 -14.76 1.27 -7.57
C THR A 67 -14.48 2.74 -7.93
N PRO A 68 -15.52 3.58 -8.08
CA PRO A 68 -15.34 5.02 -8.31
C PRO A 68 -14.51 5.70 -7.22
N GLU A 69 -14.72 5.34 -5.96
CA GLU A 69 -14.02 5.92 -4.81
C GLU A 69 -12.52 5.64 -4.91
N LEU A 70 -12.13 4.38 -5.11
CA LEU A 70 -10.73 4.01 -5.26
C LEU A 70 -10.09 4.67 -6.48
N ARG A 71 -10.82 4.79 -7.59
CA ARG A 71 -10.33 5.46 -8.80
C ARG A 71 -10.04 6.93 -8.54
N LEU A 72 -10.98 7.66 -7.93
CA LEU A 72 -10.83 9.07 -7.60
C LEU A 72 -9.67 9.31 -6.62
N THR A 73 -9.55 8.47 -5.59
CA THR A 73 -8.43 8.53 -4.63
C THR A 73 -7.09 8.35 -5.35
N LEU A 74 -6.97 7.30 -6.18
CA LEU A 74 -5.73 7.00 -6.90
C LEU A 74 -5.40 8.04 -7.98
N GLU A 75 -6.41 8.59 -8.66
CA GLU A 75 -6.26 9.73 -9.58
C GLU A 75 -5.74 10.97 -8.84
N SER A 76 -6.32 11.33 -7.68
CA SER A 76 -5.86 12.48 -6.90
C SER A 76 -4.41 12.33 -6.42
N MET A 77 -4.03 11.13 -5.97
CA MET A 77 -2.64 10.85 -5.61
C MET A 77 -1.70 10.94 -6.82
N LYS A 78 -2.12 10.41 -7.98
CA LYS A 78 -1.35 10.47 -9.23
C LYS A 78 -1.13 11.90 -9.71
N GLU A 79 -2.14 12.76 -9.63
CA GLU A 79 -2.04 14.19 -9.96
C GLU A 79 -1.01 14.92 -9.09
N ARG A 80 -0.82 14.46 -7.86
CA ARG A 80 0.18 15.00 -6.92
C ARG A 80 1.53 14.28 -7.01
N GLY A 81 1.75 13.52 -8.09
CA GLY A 81 3.04 12.92 -8.46
C GLY A 81 3.32 11.54 -7.87
N VAL A 82 2.36 10.94 -7.15
CA VAL A 82 2.52 9.59 -6.60
C VAL A 82 2.42 8.56 -7.71
N LYS A 83 3.43 7.71 -7.84
CA LYS A 83 3.39 6.55 -8.73
C LYS A 83 3.02 5.29 -7.94
N PHE A 84 2.21 4.45 -8.55
CA PHE A 84 1.78 3.18 -7.97
C PHE A 84 1.45 2.17 -9.08
N LEU A 85 1.31 0.92 -8.69
CA LEU A 85 0.75 -0.17 -9.49
C LEU A 85 -0.44 -0.76 -8.74
N TYR A 86 -1.58 -0.85 -9.41
CA TYR A 86 -2.77 -1.54 -8.90
C TYR A 86 -3.02 -2.80 -9.73
N GLY A 87 -3.42 -3.89 -9.08
CA GLY A 87 -3.55 -5.17 -9.77
C GLY A 87 -3.96 -6.33 -8.87
N ARG A 88 -3.73 -7.56 -9.35
CA ARG A 88 -3.88 -8.80 -8.59
C ARG A 88 -2.56 -9.51 -8.42
N TRP A 89 -2.28 -9.95 -7.20
CA TRP A 89 -1.11 -10.79 -6.94
C TRP A 89 -1.37 -12.21 -7.47
N LEU A 90 -0.47 -12.71 -8.30
CA LEU A 90 -0.50 -14.03 -8.96
C LEU A 90 -0.15 -15.15 -7.98
N ILE A 91 -0.98 -15.28 -6.94
CA ILE A 91 -0.97 -16.33 -5.92
C ILE A 91 -2.38 -16.91 -5.78
N GLU A 92 -2.51 -17.99 -5.01
CA GLU A 92 -3.82 -18.55 -4.69
C GLU A 92 -4.72 -17.50 -4.01
N GLY A 93 -5.98 -17.43 -4.43
CA GLY A 93 -6.94 -16.41 -4.00
C GLY A 93 -6.88 -15.08 -4.77
N ALA A 94 -5.82 -14.84 -5.56
CA ALA A 94 -5.65 -13.66 -6.42
C ALA A 94 -6.07 -12.32 -5.76
N PRO A 95 -5.55 -11.97 -4.57
CA PRO A 95 -5.94 -10.75 -3.86
C PRO A 95 -5.57 -9.50 -4.67
N LYS A 96 -6.36 -8.43 -4.51
CA LYS A 96 -5.98 -7.10 -5.01
C LYS A 96 -4.74 -6.61 -4.28
N VAL A 97 -3.87 -5.91 -5.01
CA VAL A 97 -2.69 -5.24 -4.49
C VAL A 97 -2.61 -3.80 -4.96
N LEU A 98 -2.15 -2.93 -4.07
CA LEU A 98 -1.74 -1.56 -4.36
C LEU A 98 -0.28 -1.40 -3.94
N LEU A 99 0.59 -1.19 -4.92
CA LEU A 99 2.02 -1.09 -4.70
C LEU A 99 2.50 0.34 -4.96
N PHE A 100 2.98 1.03 -3.94
CA PHE A 100 3.45 2.41 -4.05
C PHE A 100 4.93 2.52 -4.40
N ASP A 101 5.28 3.34 -5.37
CA ASP A 101 6.67 3.73 -5.64
C ASP A 101 7.08 4.83 -4.65
N THR A 102 7.79 4.44 -3.58
CA THR A 102 8.37 5.36 -2.59
C THR A 102 9.33 6.37 -3.23
N GLY A 103 10.03 5.97 -4.29
CA GLY A 103 10.94 6.83 -5.05
C GLY A 103 10.24 8.02 -5.69
N SER A 104 8.96 7.89 -6.05
CA SER A 104 8.17 9.00 -6.63
C SER A 104 7.95 10.17 -5.67
N VAL A 105 8.02 9.93 -4.37
CA VAL A 105 7.77 10.93 -3.32
C VAL A 105 8.99 11.20 -2.45
N TYR A 106 10.18 10.78 -2.86
CA TYR A 106 11.41 10.97 -2.07
C TYR A 106 11.70 12.45 -1.76
N HIS A 107 11.23 13.37 -2.62
CA HIS A 107 11.31 14.82 -2.41
C HIS A 107 10.55 15.31 -1.15
N LYS A 108 9.66 14.48 -0.57
CA LYS A 108 8.92 14.76 0.66
C LYS A 108 9.58 14.20 1.92
N LEU A 109 10.69 13.46 1.80
CA LEU A 109 11.29 12.75 2.93
C LEU A 109 11.62 13.67 4.09
N ASP A 110 12.27 14.82 3.83
CA ASP A 110 12.67 15.75 4.90
C ASP A 110 11.46 16.37 5.61
N GLU A 111 10.41 16.70 4.86
CA GLU A 111 9.13 17.20 5.39
C GLU A 111 8.51 16.16 6.33
N TRP A 112 8.38 14.91 5.88
CA TRP A 112 7.74 13.84 6.64
C TRP A 112 8.57 13.33 7.82
N LYS A 113 9.90 13.38 7.73
CA LYS A 113 10.79 13.16 8.89
C LYS A 113 10.59 14.24 9.96
N GLY A 114 10.49 15.50 9.54
CA GLY A 114 10.21 16.61 10.44
C GLY A 114 8.86 16.45 11.14
N ASP A 115 7.81 16.08 10.39
CA ASP A 115 6.50 15.83 10.96
C ASP A 115 6.50 14.63 11.93
N LEU A 116 7.16 13.53 11.57
CA LEU A 116 7.25 12.35 12.42
C LEU A 116 7.94 12.65 13.76
N TRP A 117 8.99 13.47 13.73
CA TRP A 117 9.63 13.98 14.94
C TRP A 117 8.67 14.86 15.77
N ASN A 118 7.95 15.78 15.14
CA ASN A 118 7.05 16.69 15.85
C ASN A 118 5.87 15.98 16.51
N VAL A 119 5.32 14.95 15.84
CA VAL A 119 4.13 14.22 16.32
C VAL A 119 4.50 13.14 17.33
N ALA A 120 5.61 12.43 17.13
CA ALA A 120 5.93 11.21 17.88
C ALA A 120 7.34 11.19 18.52
N GLY A 121 8.18 12.19 18.26
CA GLY A 121 9.54 12.25 18.80
C GLY A 121 10.46 11.14 18.27
N ILE A 122 10.18 10.58 17.09
CA ILE A 122 10.95 9.48 16.51
C ILE A 122 12.11 10.05 15.67
N PRO A 123 13.37 9.82 16.06
CA PRO A 123 14.52 10.25 15.27
C PRO A 123 14.77 9.33 14.08
N SER A 124 15.20 9.90 12.95
CA SER A 124 15.45 9.15 11.71
C SER A 124 16.73 9.64 11.01
N PRO A 125 17.90 9.04 11.29
CA PRO A 125 19.18 9.42 10.68
C PRO A 125 19.12 9.43 9.15
N PRO A 126 19.82 10.35 8.46
CA PRO A 126 19.73 10.47 7.00
C PRO A 126 20.30 9.26 6.26
N ASN A 127 21.31 8.60 6.82
CA ASN A 127 22.03 7.51 6.17
C ASN A 127 21.34 6.14 6.32
N ASP A 128 20.24 6.06 7.08
CA ASP A 128 19.47 4.85 7.23
C ASP A 128 18.40 4.77 6.14
N HIS A 129 18.73 4.05 5.07
CA HIS A 129 17.84 3.92 3.91
C HIS A 129 16.56 3.16 4.25
N GLU A 130 16.62 2.11 5.07
CA GLU A 130 15.44 1.31 5.42
C GLU A 130 14.44 2.15 6.23
N THR A 131 14.94 2.94 7.18
CA THR A 131 14.10 3.89 7.92
C THR A 131 13.52 4.96 7.01
N ASN A 132 14.30 5.51 6.07
CA ASN A 132 13.79 6.51 5.11
C ASN A 132 12.64 5.97 4.27
N GLU A 133 12.81 4.76 3.73
CA GLU A 133 11.83 4.08 2.92
C GLU A 133 10.57 3.73 3.73
N ALA A 134 10.73 3.26 4.96
CA ALA A 134 9.61 2.98 5.86
C ALA A 134 8.78 4.24 6.18
N ILE A 135 9.44 5.39 6.36
CA ILE A 135 8.76 6.68 6.55
C ILE A 135 7.97 7.06 5.30
N LEU A 136 8.59 7.07 4.13
CA LEU A 136 7.90 7.39 2.87
C LEU A 136 6.69 6.49 2.65
N PHE A 137 6.86 5.18 2.84
CA PHE A 137 5.80 4.21 2.68
C PHE A 137 4.67 4.42 3.70
N GLY A 138 5.01 4.67 4.97
CA GLY A 138 4.02 4.94 6.01
C GLY A 138 3.15 6.16 5.71
N TYR A 139 3.75 7.27 5.29
CA TYR A 139 3.02 8.49 4.93
C TYR A 139 2.21 8.32 3.64
N LEU A 140 2.69 7.58 2.64
CA LEU A 140 1.91 7.24 1.45
C LEU A 140 0.65 6.45 1.79
N VAL A 141 0.78 5.45 2.67
CA VAL A 141 -0.36 4.65 3.12
C VAL A 141 -1.34 5.51 3.93
N ALA A 142 -0.84 6.35 4.84
CA ALA A 142 -1.69 7.24 5.64
C ALA A 142 -2.43 8.25 4.75
N TRP A 143 -1.75 8.80 3.75
CA TRP A 143 -2.33 9.70 2.77
C TRP A 143 -3.40 9.00 1.94
N PHE A 144 -3.12 7.80 1.39
CA PHE A 144 -4.10 7.01 0.66
C PHE A 144 -5.38 6.72 1.47
N LEU A 145 -5.23 6.34 2.74
CA LEU A 145 -6.38 6.04 3.61
C LEU A 145 -7.16 7.29 4.05
N GLY A 146 -6.57 8.47 3.91
CA GLY A 146 -7.13 9.76 4.32
C GLY A 146 -7.85 10.54 3.21
N GLU A 147 -7.56 10.24 1.94
CA GLU A 147 -8.30 10.76 0.77
C GLU A 147 -9.74 10.21 0.73
#